data_AF-A0A7Z0Y0B3-F1
#
_entry.id   AF-A0A7Z0Y0B3-F1
#
_cell.length_a   1.000
_cell.length_b   1.000
_cell.length_c   1.000
_cell.angle_alpha   90.00
_cell.angle_beta   90.00
_cell.angle_gamma   90.00
#
_symmetry.space_group_name_H-M   'P 1'
#
loop_
_entity.id
_entity.type
_entity.pdbx_description
1 polymer ?
#
loop_
_entity_poly.entity_id
_entity_poly.type
_entity_poly.pdbx_seq_one_letter_code
_entity_poly.pdbx_strand_id
1 'polypeptide(L)'
;MRKRYFQIAPKIRRLVTCMNTCGMKTFASCQGHGFPVRRLLPYVAFMASVHQAQHLARLVREDAESPFPNLYWGWEVTARFNNRFMLCWRLAPVNPRHHWYRYWRKTLDKDFQHLSLLIKSSPR
;
A
#
# COMPACT_ATOMS: atom_id res chain seq x y z
N MET A 1 10.01 6.71 -27.76
CA MET A 1 10.31 7.32 -26.44
C MET A 1 10.36 6.24 -25.36
N ARG A 2 11.53 5.95 -24.78
CA ARG A 2 11.66 5.05 -23.62
C ARG A 2 11.20 5.79 -22.37
N LYS A 3 10.06 5.40 -21.78
CA LYS A 3 9.63 5.89 -20.45
C LYS A 3 10.74 5.58 -19.45
N ARG A 4 11.26 6.59 -18.74
CA ARG A 4 12.19 6.37 -17.62
C ARG A 4 11.49 5.47 -16.60
N TYR A 5 12.03 4.29 -16.35
CA TYR A 5 11.53 3.28 -15.42
C TYR A 5 11.43 3.72 -13.94
N PHE A 6 11.75 5.00 -13.64
CA PHE A 6 11.82 5.56 -12.29
C PHE A 6 10.66 6.51 -11.92
N GLN A 7 9.66 6.70 -12.79
CA GLN A 7 8.55 7.59 -12.45
C GLN A 7 7.52 6.86 -11.58
N ILE A 8 7.54 7.16 -10.27
CA ILE A 8 6.47 6.77 -9.36
C ILE A 8 5.19 7.51 -9.77
N ALA A 9 4.12 6.74 -9.95
CA ALA A 9 2.83 7.26 -10.35
C ALA A 9 2.34 8.34 -9.35
N PRO A 10 1.81 9.50 -9.81
CA PRO A 10 1.64 10.68 -8.97
C PRO A 10 0.80 10.46 -7.71
N LYS A 11 -0.29 9.67 -7.80
CA LYS A 11 -1.24 9.51 -6.69
C LYS A 11 -0.66 8.69 -5.54
N ILE A 12 0.12 7.65 -5.85
CA ILE A 12 0.72 6.77 -4.82
C ILE A 12 2.09 7.27 -4.35
N ARG A 13 2.65 8.31 -4.99
CA ARG A 13 3.98 8.84 -4.71
C ARG A 13 4.22 9.15 -3.24
N ARG A 14 3.27 9.83 -2.59
CA ARG A 14 3.41 10.20 -1.16
C ARG A 14 3.58 8.97 -0.27
N LEU A 15 2.81 7.92 -0.51
CA LEU A 15 2.92 6.65 0.23
C LEU A 15 4.26 5.97 -0.03
N VAL A 16 4.67 5.88 -1.30
CA VAL A 16 5.96 5.27 -1.68
C VAL A 16 7.13 6.03 -1.04
N THR A 17 7.14 7.36 -1.09
CA THR A 17 8.16 8.18 -0.44
C THR A 17 8.17 7.93 1.07
N CYS A 18 7.00 7.93 1.71
CA CYS A 18 6.86 7.66 3.13
C CYS A 18 7.46 6.29 3.52
N MET A 19 7.14 5.24 2.75
CA MET A 19 7.66 3.90 3.00
C MET A 19 9.19 3.86 2.91
N ASN A 20 9.77 4.46 1.87
CA ASN A 20 11.23 4.52 1.72
C ASN A 20 11.89 5.31 2.87
N THR A 21 11.32 6.44 3.29
CA THR A 21 11.85 7.22 4.42
C THR A 21 11.79 6.47 5.75
N CYS A 22 10.88 5.50 5.88
CA CYS A 22 10.74 4.63 7.04
C CYS A 22 11.55 3.32 6.92
N GLY A 23 12.47 3.22 5.95
CA GLY A 23 13.37 2.08 5.79
C GLY A 23 12.80 0.90 4.98
N MET A 24 11.60 1.03 4.43
CA MET A 24 11.04 0.03 3.52
C MET A 24 11.45 0.34 2.08
N LYS A 25 12.43 -0.39 1.54
CA LYS A 25 13.01 -0.15 0.21
C LYS A 25 12.03 -0.59 -0.88
N THR A 26 11.27 0.35 -1.44
CA THR A 26 10.30 0.06 -2.50
C THR A 26 11.02 -0.15 -3.83
N PHE A 27 10.63 -1.17 -4.59
CA PHE A 27 11.20 -1.45 -5.92
C PHE A 27 10.15 -1.48 -7.04
N ALA A 28 8.86 -1.59 -6.71
CA ALA A 28 7.78 -1.44 -7.67
C ALA A 28 6.53 -0.87 -6.99
N SER A 29 5.75 -0.10 -7.72
CA SER A 29 4.44 0.37 -7.26
C SER A 29 3.50 0.61 -8.43
N CYS A 30 2.21 0.50 -8.17
CA CYS A 30 1.16 0.91 -9.09
C CYS A 30 0.11 1.68 -8.30
N GLN A 31 -0.36 2.81 -8.84
CA GLN A 31 -1.46 3.55 -8.22
C GLN A 31 -2.83 2.91 -8.46
N GLY A 32 -2.92 1.87 -9.28
CA GLY A 32 -4.17 1.26 -9.73
C GLY A 32 -4.86 2.09 -10.82
N HIS A 33 -5.62 1.41 -11.69
CA HIS A 33 -6.25 2.01 -12.87
C HIS A 33 -7.55 1.29 -13.26
N GLY A 34 -8.36 1.95 -14.07
CA GLY A 34 -9.60 1.41 -14.63
C GLY A 34 -10.86 1.72 -13.82
N PHE A 35 -12.01 1.45 -14.45
CA PHE A 35 -13.34 1.56 -13.86
C PHE A 35 -14.08 0.23 -14.06
N PRO A 36 -14.68 -0.36 -13.01
CA PRO A 36 -14.57 0.02 -11.59
C PRO A 36 -13.11 -0.02 -11.11
N VAL A 37 -12.84 0.68 -10.00
CA VAL A 37 -11.50 0.88 -9.40
C VAL A 37 -10.78 -0.44 -9.10
N ARG A 38 -11.53 -1.55 -9.02
CA ARG A 38 -11.02 -2.92 -8.82
C ARG A 38 -10.39 -3.55 -10.06
N ARG A 39 -10.55 -2.97 -11.27
CA ARG A 39 -9.99 -3.52 -12.53
C ARG A 39 -8.48 -3.71 -12.43
N LEU A 40 -7.78 -2.74 -11.86
CA LEU A 40 -6.37 -2.86 -11.48
C LEU A 40 -6.17 -2.16 -10.14
N LEU A 41 -6.01 -2.94 -9.07
CA LEU A 41 -5.79 -2.40 -7.73
C LEU A 41 -4.37 -1.86 -7.56
N PRO A 42 -4.18 -0.82 -6.72
CA PRO A 42 -2.85 -0.33 -6.37
C PRO A 42 -2.05 -1.39 -5.61
N TYR A 43 -0.74 -1.22 -5.62
CA TYR A 43 0.16 -1.94 -4.72
C TYR A 43 1.48 -1.20 -4.55
N VAL A 44 2.19 -1.53 -3.47
CA VAL A 44 3.60 -1.21 -3.28
C VAL A 44 4.35 -2.50 -2.97
N ALA A 45 5.38 -2.81 -3.75
CA ALA A 45 6.29 -3.93 -3.50
C ALA A 45 7.61 -3.39 -2.95
N PHE A 46 8.06 -3.99 -1.85
CA PHE A 46 9.18 -3.47 -1.07
C PHE A 46 10.00 -4.58 -0.40
N MET A 47 11.24 -4.26 -0.08
CA MET A 47 12.11 -5.06 0.78
C MET A 47 12.16 -4.40 2.17
N ALA A 48 12.05 -5.20 3.21
CA ALA A 48 12.10 -4.77 4.61
C ALA A 48 12.45 -5.98 5.49
N SER A 49 12.86 -5.74 6.74
CA SER A 49 13.00 -6.82 7.71
C SER A 49 11.64 -7.46 7.99
N VAL A 50 11.64 -8.71 8.46
CA VAL A 50 10.42 -9.41 8.87
C VAL A 50 9.69 -8.60 9.96
N HIS A 51 10.42 -8.04 10.92
CA HIS A 51 9.85 -7.20 11.98
C HIS A 51 9.10 -5.97 11.42
N GLN A 52 9.71 -5.22 10.49
CA GLN A 52 9.06 -4.06 9.87
C GLN A 52 7.80 -4.45 9.09
N ALA A 53 7.86 -5.56 8.35
CA ALA A 53 6.72 -6.05 7.58
C ALA A 53 5.59 -6.56 8.48
N GLN A 54 5.91 -7.30 9.55
CA GLN A 54 4.96 -7.74 10.57
C GLN A 54 4.30 -6.55 11.25
N HIS A 55 5.09 -5.53 11.58
CA HIS A 55 4.56 -4.32 12.19
C HIS A 55 3.59 -3.58 11.27
N LEU A 56 3.93 -3.40 9.99
CA LEU A 56 3.01 -2.81 9.02
C LEU A 56 1.74 -3.67 8.85
N ALA A 57 1.88 -5.00 8.79
CA ALA A 57 0.76 -5.93 8.71
C ALA A 57 -0.18 -5.80 9.92
N ARG A 58 0.40 -5.62 11.11
CA ARG A 58 -0.35 -5.38 12.35
C ARG A 58 -1.08 -4.04 12.29
N LEU A 59 -0.43 -2.94 11.91
CA LEU A 59 -1.07 -1.63 11.80
C LEU A 59 -2.30 -1.64 10.89
N VAL A 60 -2.20 -2.25 9.70
CA VAL A 60 -3.34 -2.30 8.78
C VAL A 60 -4.45 -3.23 9.26
N ARG A 61 -4.11 -4.27 10.04
CA ARG A 61 -5.10 -5.18 10.64
C ARG A 61 -5.80 -4.55 11.85
N GLU A 62 -5.08 -3.85 12.71
CA GLU A 62 -5.65 -3.10 13.83
C GLU A 62 -6.59 -1.99 13.33
N ASP A 63 -6.24 -1.28 12.24
CA ASP A 63 -7.22 -0.40 11.58
C ASP A 63 -8.38 -1.22 11.00
N ALA A 64 -8.13 -2.39 10.40
CA ALA A 64 -9.18 -3.26 9.84
C ALA A 64 -10.26 -3.63 10.87
N GLU A 65 -9.82 -3.94 12.10
CA GLU A 65 -10.62 -4.49 13.20
C GLU A 65 -11.16 -3.43 14.17
N SER A 66 -10.72 -2.17 14.04
CA SER A 66 -11.18 -1.05 14.87
C SER A 66 -12.69 -0.76 14.67
N PRO A 67 -13.42 -0.37 15.74
CA PRO A 67 -14.81 0.10 15.62
C PRO A 67 -14.99 1.32 14.70
N PHE A 68 -13.95 2.18 14.63
CA PHE A 68 -13.95 3.41 13.84
C PHE A 68 -12.71 3.49 12.97
N PRO A 69 -12.70 2.79 11.84
CA PRO A 69 -11.47 2.62 11.13
C PRO A 69 -11.27 3.66 10.04
N ASN A 70 -10.02 4.06 9.80
CA ASN A 70 -9.70 5.21 8.97
C ASN A 70 -9.55 4.85 7.49
N LEU A 71 -9.20 3.60 7.18
CA LEU A 71 -9.05 3.15 5.79
C LEU A 71 -10.41 2.82 5.18
N TYR A 72 -10.62 3.16 3.92
CA TYR A 72 -11.85 2.81 3.19
C TYR A 72 -11.79 1.40 2.61
N TRP A 73 -10.58 0.87 2.40
CA TRP A 73 -10.33 -0.49 1.94
C TRP A 73 -9.62 -1.30 3.02
N GLY A 74 -9.86 -2.61 3.04
CA GLY A 74 -8.98 -3.52 3.76
C GLY A 74 -7.64 -3.59 3.03
N TRP A 75 -6.55 -3.40 3.75
CA TRP A 75 -5.17 -3.47 3.22
C TRP A 75 -4.44 -4.64 3.86
N GLU A 76 -3.55 -5.27 3.08
CA GLU A 76 -2.80 -6.44 3.53
C GLU A 76 -1.34 -6.37 3.08
N VAL A 77 -0.45 -6.87 3.95
CA VAL A 77 0.95 -7.12 3.65
C VAL A 77 1.14 -8.61 3.39
N THR A 78 1.59 -8.98 2.21
CA THR A 78 1.82 -10.38 1.81
C THR A 78 3.30 -10.63 1.50
N ALA A 79 3.82 -11.78 1.95
CA ALA A 79 5.16 -12.25 1.63
C ALA A 79 5.20 -12.85 0.22
N ARG A 80 6.26 -12.56 -0.54
CA ARG A 80 6.53 -13.15 -1.86
C ARG A 80 8.03 -13.29 -2.09
N PHE A 81 8.43 -14.24 -2.94
CA PHE A 81 9.78 -14.28 -3.49
C PHE A 81 9.83 -13.52 -4.82
N ASN A 82 10.88 -12.74 -5.03
CA ASN A 82 11.16 -12.12 -6.33
C ASN A 82 11.87 -13.11 -7.27
N ASN A 83 12.24 -12.64 -8.47
CA ASN A 83 12.96 -13.44 -9.47
C ASN A 83 14.37 -13.88 -9.04
N ARG A 84 14.90 -13.34 -7.93
CA ARG A 84 16.18 -13.74 -7.32
C ARG A 84 15.97 -14.58 -6.06
N PHE A 85 14.75 -15.10 -5.84
CA PHE A 85 14.37 -15.88 -4.65
C PHE A 85 14.60 -15.15 -3.32
N MET A 86 14.64 -13.81 -3.34
CA MET A 86 14.71 -13.02 -2.10
C MET A 86 13.30 -12.74 -1.58
N LEU A 87 13.12 -12.89 -0.26
CA LEU A 87 11.88 -12.53 0.42
C LEU A 87 11.61 -11.02 0.27
N CYS A 88 10.43 -10.72 -0.26
CA CYS A 88 9.91 -9.38 -0.48
C CYS A 88 8.48 -9.30 0.06
N TRP A 89 7.98 -8.07 0.19
CA TRP A 89 6.66 -7.79 0.73
C TRP A 89 5.84 -7.00 -0.27
N ARG A 90 4.52 -7.19 -0.22
CA ARG A 90 3.56 -6.44 -1.03
C ARG A 90 2.46 -5.90 -0.14
N LEU A 91 2.30 -4.58 -0.13
CA LEU A 91 1.14 -3.88 0.43
C LEU A 91 0.11 -3.64 -0.68
N ALA A 92 -1.10 -4.16 -0.53
CA ALA A 92 -2.18 -3.98 -1.50
C ALA A 92 -3.56 -4.00 -0.81
N PRO A 93 -4.59 -3.35 -1.40
CA PRO A 93 -5.95 -3.48 -0.91
C PRO A 93 -6.53 -4.83 -1.31
N VAL A 94 -7.40 -5.39 -0.48
CA VAL A 94 -8.05 -6.69 -0.68
C VAL A 94 -9.50 -6.49 -1.11
N ASN A 95 -10.30 -5.85 -0.26
CA ASN A 95 -11.71 -5.56 -0.51
C ASN A 95 -12.08 -4.16 0.01
N PRO A 96 -13.03 -3.46 -0.63
CA PRO A 96 -13.57 -2.24 -0.08
C PRO A 96 -14.42 -2.55 1.15
N ARG A 97 -14.41 -1.66 2.16
CA ARG A 97 -15.29 -1.82 3.33
C ARG A 97 -16.76 -1.72 2.98
N HIS A 98 -17.12 -0.77 2.13
CA HIS A 98 -18.45 -0.69 1.56
C HIS A 98 -18.39 -0.99 0.07
N HIS A 99 -19.30 -1.84 -0.41
CA HIS A 99 -19.27 -2.35 -1.78
C HIS A 99 -19.19 -1.25 -2.85
N TRP A 100 -19.83 -0.09 -2.62
CA TRP A 100 -19.90 1.05 -3.54
C TRP A 100 -18.56 1.79 -3.71
N TYR A 101 -17.62 1.66 -2.77
CA TYR A 101 -16.29 2.27 -2.90
C TYR A 101 -15.49 1.73 -4.09
N ARG A 102 -15.85 0.55 -4.62
CA ARG A 102 -15.26 0.04 -5.87
C ARG A 102 -15.48 0.96 -7.07
N TYR A 103 -16.40 1.91 -7.01
CA TYR A 103 -16.64 2.90 -8.05
C TYR A 103 -16.05 4.27 -7.72
N TRP A 104 -15.56 4.46 -6.49
CA TRP A 104 -15.13 5.77 -5.99
C TRP A 104 -13.62 5.83 -5.75
N ARG A 105 -12.88 6.27 -6.78
CA ARG A 105 -11.42 6.34 -6.74
C ARG A 105 -10.86 7.17 -5.58
N LYS A 106 -11.59 8.20 -5.13
CA LYS A 106 -11.15 9.07 -4.03
C LYS A 106 -10.92 8.30 -2.72
N THR A 107 -11.58 7.16 -2.52
CA THR A 107 -11.38 6.31 -1.33
C THR A 107 -9.95 5.76 -1.25
N LEU A 108 -9.41 5.21 -2.34
CA LEU A 108 -8.00 4.79 -2.41
C LEU A 108 -7.02 5.96 -2.29
N ASP A 109 -7.35 7.10 -2.90
CA ASP A 109 -6.48 8.28 -2.82
C ASP A 109 -6.39 8.81 -1.37
N LYS A 110 -7.47 8.70 -0.59
CA LYS A 110 -7.47 8.96 0.87
C LYS A 110 -6.71 7.89 1.64
N ASP A 111 -6.89 6.61 1.30
CA ASP A 111 -6.15 5.51 1.96
C ASP A 111 -4.64 5.69 1.83
N PHE A 112 -4.13 6.13 0.67
CA PHE A 112 -2.70 6.41 0.54
C PHE A 112 -2.20 7.47 1.53
N GLN A 113 -3.03 8.45 1.86
CA GLN A 113 -2.72 9.48 2.85
C GLN A 113 -2.75 8.90 4.26
N HIS A 114 -3.80 8.16 4.62
CA HIS A 114 -3.94 7.53 5.93
C HIS A 114 -2.87 6.47 6.20
N LEU A 115 -2.54 5.63 5.22
CA LEU A 115 -1.42 4.69 5.33
C LEU A 115 -0.10 5.41 5.60
N SER A 116 0.14 6.55 4.95
CA SER A 116 1.33 7.36 5.21
C SER A 116 1.36 7.90 6.64
N LEU A 117 0.19 8.22 7.22
CA LEU A 117 0.09 8.67 8.61
C LEU A 117 0.33 7.50 9.59
N LEU A 118 -0.33 6.36 9.37
CA LEU A 118 -0.17 5.14 10.19
C LEU A 118 1.30 4.69 10.26
N ILE A 119 2.01 4.73 9.13
CA ILE A 119 3.44 4.37 9.07
C ILE A 119 4.31 5.36 9.85
N LYS A 120 3.96 6.66 9.86
CA LYS A 120 4.75 7.71 10.54
C LYS A 120 4.49 7.80 12.03
N SER A 121 3.27 7.51 12.47
CA SER A 121 2.88 7.60 13.88
C SER A 121 3.42 6.46 14.72
N SER A 122 3.99 5.43 14.11
CA SER A 122 4.61 4.34 14.85
C SER A 122 6.02 4.71 15.34
N PRO A 123 6.37 4.43 16.61
CA PRO A 123 7.76 4.48 17.06
C PRO A 123 8.60 3.50 16.24
N ARG A 124 9.88 3.87 16.03
CA ARG A 124 10.87 3.10 15.26
C ARG A 124 11.44 1.95 16.08
#